data_AF-A0A7K2BZZ5-F1
#
_entry.id   AF-A0A7K2BZZ5-F1
#
_cell.length_a   1.000
_cell.length_b   1.000
_cell.length_c   1.000
_cell.angle_alpha   90.00
_cell.angle_beta   90.00
_cell.angle_gamma   90.00
#
_symmetry.space_group_name_H-M   'P 1'
#
loop_
_entity.id
_entity.type
_entity.pdbx_description
1 polymer ?
#
loop_
_entity_poly.entity_id
_entity_poly.type
_entity_poly.pdbx_seq_one_letter_code
_entity_poly.pdbx_strand_id
1 'polypeptide(L)'
;MAPECLVKSGDEVLPCEIAANPKIGPFASYEENRESMLTVMSMHRNAANEIDGSCPRYLRSAAVESLDNMVALGERYGYRNSHVTVLAPTGTIAFIMDCDTTGIEPDVALVKYKLLAGKGDGTLKIVNQTIPEALNHLGYEGEQINEIPEYINEHDMIEGAPGLKDADLPVFLIAHSSPLRGSGTSAQWVMSV
;
A
#
# COMPACT_ATOMS: atom_id res chain seq x y z
N MET A 1 -33.76 -27.09 -9.53
CA MET A 1 -32.96 -26.50 -8.44
C MET A 1 -32.00 -25.51 -9.09
N ALA A 2 -32.19 -24.20 -8.84
CA ALA A 2 -31.21 -23.21 -9.26
C ALA A 2 -29.94 -23.39 -8.42
N PRO A 3 -28.72 -23.29 -8.99
CA PRO A 3 -27.52 -23.29 -8.18
C PRO A 3 -27.59 -22.05 -7.27
N GLU A 4 -27.40 -22.27 -5.97
CA GLU A 4 -27.25 -21.17 -5.00
C GLU A 4 -26.20 -20.19 -5.55
N CYS A 5 -26.56 -18.91 -5.57
CA CYS A 5 -25.62 -17.84 -5.86
C CYS A 5 -24.51 -17.94 -4.81
N LEU A 6 -23.30 -18.31 -5.24
CA LEU A 6 -22.12 -18.52 -4.39
C LEU A 6 -21.66 -17.25 -3.66
N VAL A 7 -22.28 -16.10 -3.92
CA VAL A 7 -21.89 -14.82 -3.33
C VAL A 7 -22.85 -14.49 -2.20
N LYS A 8 -22.43 -14.75 -0.94
CA LYS A 8 -23.06 -14.11 0.21
C LYS A 8 -22.50 -12.68 0.33
N SER A 9 -23.36 -11.75 0.73
CA SER A 9 -22.95 -10.36 0.95
C SER A 9 -21.88 -10.29 2.04
N GLY A 10 -20.66 -9.91 1.67
CA GLY A 10 -19.50 -9.81 2.58
C GLY A 10 -18.30 -10.66 2.17
N ASP A 11 -18.43 -11.57 1.21
CA ASP A 11 -17.34 -12.41 0.72
C ASP A 11 -16.60 -11.73 -0.44
N GLU A 12 -15.25 -11.76 -0.42
CA GLU A 12 -14.43 -11.39 -1.57
C GLU A 12 -14.74 -12.33 -2.73
N VAL A 13 -15.24 -11.81 -3.85
CA VAL A 13 -15.55 -12.65 -5.02
C VAL A 13 -14.33 -12.73 -5.92
N LEU A 14 -13.73 -13.91 -6.00
CA LEU A 14 -12.56 -14.14 -6.84
C LEU A 14 -12.97 -14.21 -8.33
N PRO A 15 -12.11 -13.75 -9.27
CA PRO A 15 -12.41 -13.85 -10.70
C PRO A 15 -12.68 -15.28 -11.19
N CYS A 16 -12.15 -16.28 -10.50
CA CYS A 16 -12.40 -17.69 -10.78
C CYS A 16 -13.78 -18.18 -10.31
N GLU A 17 -14.34 -17.60 -9.25
CA GLU A 17 -15.73 -17.88 -8.83
C GLU A 17 -16.73 -17.30 -9.82
N ILE A 18 -16.43 -16.12 -10.38
CA ILE A 18 -17.24 -15.54 -11.45
C ILE A 18 -17.17 -16.42 -12.71
N ALA A 19 -15.98 -16.91 -13.07
CA ALA A 19 -15.79 -17.81 -14.21
C ALA A 19 -16.51 -19.16 -14.03
N ALA A 20 -16.66 -19.64 -12.78
CA ALA A 20 -17.38 -20.86 -12.46
C ALA A 20 -18.87 -20.82 -12.82
N ASN A 21 -19.45 -19.61 -12.99
CA ASN A 21 -20.81 -19.48 -13.48
C ASN A 21 -20.87 -19.85 -14.98
N PRO A 22 -21.58 -20.92 -15.37
CA PRO A 22 -21.59 -21.40 -16.75
C PRO A 22 -22.27 -20.43 -17.74
N LYS A 23 -23.03 -19.45 -17.24
CA LYS A 23 -23.60 -18.38 -18.09
C LYS A 23 -22.60 -17.26 -18.40
N ILE A 24 -21.51 -17.16 -17.63
CA ILE A 24 -20.52 -16.10 -17.74
C ILE A 24 -19.22 -16.66 -18.34
N GLY A 25 -18.65 -17.69 -17.71
CA GLY A 25 -17.40 -18.31 -18.12
C GLY A 25 -16.17 -17.40 -17.98
N PRO A 26 -14.99 -17.91 -18.35
CA PRO A 26 -13.74 -17.14 -18.32
C PRO A 26 -13.71 -16.02 -19.38
N PHE A 27 -12.66 -15.20 -19.39
CA PHE A 27 -12.47 -14.23 -20.47
C PHE A 27 -12.24 -14.92 -21.83
N ALA A 28 -12.51 -14.20 -22.92
CA ALA A 28 -12.60 -14.75 -24.27
C ALA A 28 -11.36 -15.56 -24.73
N SER A 29 -10.15 -15.07 -24.45
CA SER A 29 -8.89 -15.72 -24.83
C SER A 29 -8.25 -16.54 -23.71
N TYR A 30 -9.04 -17.00 -22.72
CA TYR A 30 -8.47 -17.73 -21.58
C TYR A 30 -7.79 -19.03 -22.00
N GLU A 31 -8.34 -19.76 -22.96
CA GLU A 31 -7.76 -21.05 -23.39
C GLU A 31 -6.35 -20.87 -23.95
N GLU A 32 -6.14 -19.84 -24.77
CA GLU A 32 -4.82 -19.49 -25.32
C GLU A 32 -3.84 -19.02 -24.23
N ASN A 33 -4.35 -18.36 -23.18
CA ASN A 33 -3.54 -17.81 -22.09
C ASN A 33 -3.46 -18.74 -20.86
N ARG A 34 -4.05 -19.95 -20.91
CA ARG A 34 -4.32 -20.76 -19.71
C ARG A 34 -3.07 -21.07 -18.93
N GLU A 35 -2.03 -21.57 -19.59
CA GLU A 35 -0.78 -21.95 -18.94
C GLU A 35 -0.05 -20.76 -18.34
N SER A 36 0.08 -19.66 -19.10
CA SER A 36 0.72 -18.42 -18.63
C SER A 36 -0.02 -17.84 -17.42
N MET A 37 -1.35 -17.77 -17.48
CA MET A 37 -2.18 -17.26 -16.39
C MET A 37 -2.02 -18.09 -15.12
N LEU A 38 -2.12 -19.42 -15.22
CA LEU A 38 -1.94 -20.32 -14.07
C LEU A 38 -0.53 -20.23 -13.48
N THR A 39 0.48 -20.06 -14.33
CA THR A 39 1.88 -19.86 -13.89
C THR A 39 2.00 -18.59 -13.04
N VAL A 40 1.49 -17.46 -13.53
CA VAL A 40 1.53 -16.18 -12.79
C VAL A 40 0.74 -16.27 -11.48
N MET A 41 -0.43 -16.89 -11.49
CA MET A 41 -1.24 -17.06 -10.29
C MET A 41 -0.56 -17.96 -9.25
N SER A 42 0.16 -19.00 -9.69
CA SER A 42 1.02 -19.82 -8.82
C SER A 42 2.18 -19.01 -8.25
N MET A 43 2.79 -18.10 -9.01
CA MET A 43 3.83 -17.19 -8.50
C MET A 43 3.30 -16.30 -7.38
N HIS A 44 2.11 -15.73 -7.52
CA HIS A 44 1.47 -14.95 -6.44
C HIS A 44 1.25 -15.77 -5.17
N ARG A 45 0.71 -16.99 -5.31
CA ARG A 45 0.54 -17.93 -4.18
C ARG A 45 1.87 -18.25 -3.50
N ASN A 46 2.93 -18.50 -4.28
CA ASN A 46 4.25 -18.82 -3.73
C ASN A 46 4.85 -17.62 -3.00
N ALA A 47 4.75 -16.42 -3.57
CA ALA A 47 5.22 -15.18 -2.92
C ALA A 47 4.51 -14.92 -1.57
N ALA A 48 3.21 -15.22 -1.46
CA ALA A 48 2.50 -15.10 -0.19
C ALA A 48 3.01 -16.07 0.89
N ASN A 49 3.53 -17.23 0.48
CA ASN A 49 4.15 -18.18 1.41
C ASN A 49 5.51 -17.68 1.93
N GLU A 50 6.17 -16.80 1.19
CA GLU A 50 7.48 -16.20 1.54
C GLU A 50 7.36 -14.97 2.45
N ILE A 51 6.15 -14.43 2.68
CA ILE A 51 5.91 -13.33 3.60
C ILE A 51 6.51 -13.68 4.97
N ASP A 52 7.35 -12.78 5.49
CA ASP A 52 8.12 -13.05 6.70
C ASP A 52 7.26 -13.04 7.98
N GLY A 53 7.87 -13.42 9.10
CA GLY A 53 7.19 -13.58 10.38
C GLY A 53 6.80 -12.27 11.08
N SER A 54 7.27 -11.12 10.61
CA SER A 54 6.87 -9.79 11.13
C SER A 54 5.44 -9.43 10.74
N CYS A 55 4.93 -9.99 9.63
CA CYS A 55 3.53 -9.83 9.26
C CYS A 55 2.61 -10.50 10.31
N PRO A 56 1.55 -9.83 10.77
CA PRO A 56 0.57 -10.44 11.67
C PRO A 56 0.05 -11.77 11.11
N ARG A 57 0.12 -12.83 11.93
CA ARG A 57 -0.21 -14.19 11.50
C ARG A 57 -1.57 -14.29 10.82
N TYR A 58 -2.58 -13.61 11.37
CA TYR A 58 -3.94 -13.66 10.83
C TYR A 58 -4.03 -13.09 9.40
N LEU A 59 -3.30 -12.01 9.09
CA LEU A 59 -3.24 -11.43 7.74
C LEU A 59 -2.53 -12.36 6.78
N ARG A 60 -1.37 -12.90 7.18
CA ARG A 60 -0.61 -13.85 6.37
C ARG A 60 -1.46 -15.10 6.06
N SER A 61 -2.14 -15.65 7.07
CA SER A 61 -3.01 -16.82 6.88
C SER A 61 -4.15 -16.53 5.92
N ALA A 62 -4.84 -15.38 6.06
CA ALA A 62 -5.92 -14.99 5.16
C ALA A 62 -5.42 -14.79 3.72
N ALA A 63 -4.26 -14.17 3.53
CA ALA A 63 -3.67 -13.97 2.21
C ALA A 63 -3.31 -15.31 1.52
N VAL A 64 -2.70 -16.23 2.26
CA VAL A 64 -2.37 -17.58 1.74
C VAL A 64 -3.65 -18.34 1.39
N GLU A 65 -4.66 -18.35 2.27
CA GLU A 65 -5.94 -19.02 2.03
C GLU A 65 -6.65 -18.48 0.78
N SER A 66 -6.72 -17.15 0.62
CA SER A 66 -7.32 -16.51 -0.55
C SER A 66 -6.63 -16.91 -1.86
N LEU A 67 -5.28 -16.96 -1.86
CA LEU A 67 -4.49 -17.34 -3.03
C LEU A 67 -4.54 -18.84 -3.34
N ASP A 68 -4.62 -19.69 -2.32
CA ASP A 68 -4.85 -21.13 -2.48
C ASP A 68 -6.19 -21.40 -3.17
N ASN A 69 -7.26 -20.74 -2.69
CA ASN A 69 -8.58 -20.81 -3.30
C ASN A 69 -8.57 -20.28 -4.74
N MET A 70 -7.89 -19.15 -4.99
CA MET A 70 -7.76 -18.55 -6.32
C MET A 70 -7.11 -19.51 -7.31
N VAL A 71 -6.03 -20.19 -6.93
CA VAL A 71 -5.34 -21.15 -7.81
C VAL A 71 -6.20 -22.39 -8.01
N ALA A 72 -6.75 -22.98 -6.95
CA ALA A 72 -7.56 -24.20 -7.04
C ALA A 72 -8.81 -24.02 -7.91
N LEU A 73 -9.52 -22.90 -7.75
CA LEU A 73 -10.69 -22.57 -8.58
C LEU A 73 -10.28 -22.16 -9.99
N GLY A 74 -9.17 -21.43 -10.14
CA GLY A 74 -8.64 -21.02 -11.44
C GLY A 74 -8.24 -22.20 -12.33
N GLU A 75 -7.65 -23.25 -11.76
CA GLU A 75 -7.32 -24.48 -12.49
C GLU A 75 -8.57 -25.18 -13.04
N ARG A 76 -9.67 -25.13 -12.29
CA ARG A 76 -10.93 -25.83 -12.59
C ARG A 76 -11.86 -25.04 -13.51
N TYR A 77 -11.97 -23.73 -13.33
CA TYR A 77 -12.99 -22.90 -13.96
C TYR A 77 -12.42 -21.77 -14.84
N GLY A 78 -11.12 -21.53 -14.76
CA GLY A 78 -10.47 -20.38 -15.37
C GLY A 78 -10.72 -19.08 -14.63
N TYR A 79 -10.41 -17.95 -15.26
CA TYR A 79 -10.52 -16.62 -14.68
C TYR A 79 -11.42 -15.73 -15.53
N ARG A 80 -12.24 -14.90 -14.87
CA ARG A 80 -13.11 -13.96 -15.59
C ARG A 80 -12.36 -12.78 -16.20
N ASN A 81 -11.28 -12.35 -15.57
CA ASN A 81 -10.49 -11.20 -15.98
C ASN A 81 -9.12 -11.67 -16.45
N SER A 82 -8.59 -11.07 -17.52
CA SER A 82 -7.24 -11.37 -18.02
C SER A 82 -6.14 -10.80 -17.13
N HIS A 83 -6.45 -9.75 -16.35
CA HIS A 83 -5.59 -9.17 -15.32
C HIS A 83 -6.41 -8.92 -14.05
N VAL A 84 -5.80 -9.11 -12.89
CA VAL A 84 -6.47 -9.00 -11.58
C VAL A 84 -5.88 -7.87 -10.74
N THR A 85 -4.57 -7.66 -10.79
CA THR A 85 -3.87 -6.67 -9.95
C THR A 85 -3.08 -5.69 -10.79
N VAL A 86 -3.23 -4.40 -10.50
CA VAL A 86 -2.37 -3.31 -11.00
C VAL A 86 -2.16 -2.34 -9.85
N LEU A 87 -0.90 -2.05 -9.53
CA LEU A 87 -0.57 -0.95 -8.63
C LEU A 87 -0.54 0.34 -9.44
N ALA A 88 -1.59 1.13 -9.31
CA ALA A 88 -1.69 2.44 -9.93
C ALA A 88 -1.19 3.53 -8.96
N PRO A 89 -0.60 4.63 -9.46
CA PRO A 89 -0.33 5.79 -8.63
C PRO A 89 -1.66 6.38 -8.14
N THR A 90 -1.80 6.58 -6.83
CA THR A 90 -3.05 7.07 -6.23
C THR A 90 -3.01 8.56 -5.88
N GLY A 91 -2.01 9.31 -6.37
CA GLY A 91 -1.78 10.74 -6.06
C GLY A 91 -3.02 11.59 -5.77
N THR A 92 -3.90 11.81 -6.74
CA THR A 92 -5.08 12.68 -6.54
C THR A 92 -6.09 12.10 -5.55
N ILE A 93 -6.33 10.79 -5.57
CA ILE A 93 -7.33 10.16 -4.69
C ILE A 93 -6.79 10.02 -3.26
N ALA A 94 -5.49 9.78 -3.08
CA ALA A 94 -4.82 9.77 -1.80
C ALA A 94 -5.02 11.11 -1.05
N PHE A 95 -4.90 12.24 -1.76
CA PHE A 95 -5.19 13.55 -1.16
C PHE A 95 -6.67 13.73 -0.77
N ILE A 96 -7.61 13.17 -1.54
CA ILE A 96 -9.04 13.22 -1.20
C ILE A 96 -9.36 12.32 0.00
N MET A 97 -8.66 11.20 0.12
CA MET A 97 -8.81 10.22 1.19
C MET A 97 -7.97 10.53 2.44
N ASP A 98 -7.26 11.66 2.45
CA ASP A 98 -6.35 12.08 3.52
C ASP A 98 -5.26 11.02 3.86
N CYS A 99 -4.72 10.36 2.83
CA CYS A 99 -3.62 9.41 2.98
C CYS A 99 -2.27 10.13 3.04
N ASP A 100 -1.37 9.68 3.93
CA ASP A 100 -0.02 10.23 4.07
C ASP A 100 0.90 9.91 2.88
N THR A 101 0.70 8.75 2.23
CA THR A 101 1.42 8.32 1.02
C THR A 101 0.48 8.25 -0.20
N THR A 102 1.06 8.29 -1.40
CA THR A 102 0.31 8.28 -2.67
C THR A 102 0.29 6.91 -3.36
N GLY A 103 0.56 5.85 -2.60
CA GLY A 103 0.73 4.49 -3.08
C GLY A 103 1.54 3.64 -2.12
N ILE A 104 2.23 2.64 -2.67
CA ILE A 104 3.09 1.72 -1.90
C ILE A 104 4.48 2.30 -1.60
N GLU A 105 4.81 3.42 -2.21
CA GLU A 105 6.07 4.11 -2.03
C GLU A 105 6.20 4.71 -0.61
N PRO A 106 7.44 4.96 -0.14
CA PRO A 106 7.65 5.80 1.03
C PRO A 106 6.99 7.15 0.87
N ASP A 107 6.80 7.79 2.01
CA ASP A 107 6.46 9.19 2.01
C ASP A 107 7.50 10.02 1.25
N VAL A 108 7.00 10.88 0.35
CA VAL A 108 7.83 11.74 -0.51
C VAL A 108 8.50 12.82 0.33
N ALA A 109 7.79 13.36 1.33
CA ALA A 109 8.26 14.37 2.28
C ALA A 109 7.33 14.40 3.51
N LEU A 110 7.87 14.69 4.70
CA LEU A 110 7.04 14.83 5.91
C LEU A 110 6.09 16.03 5.83
N VAL A 111 6.45 17.03 5.04
CA VAL A 111 5.61 18.18 4.70
C VAL A 111 5.47 18.29 3.19
N LYS A 112 4.22 18.34 2.71
CA LYS A 112 3.88 18.50 1.30
C LYS A 112 3.15 19.82 1.08
N TYR A 113 3.41 20.44 -0.07
CA TYR A 113 2.68 21.63 -0.52
C TYR A 113 1.94 21.31 -1.81
N LYS A 114 0.61 21.52 -1.80
CA LYS A 114 -0.23 21.40 -2.98
C LYS A 114 -0.71 22.77 -3.44
N LEU A 115 -0.37 23.14 -4.66
CA LEU A 115 -0.95 24.31 -5.32
C LEU A 115 -2.44 24.03 -5.59
N LEU A 116 -3.30 24.93 -5.09
CA LEU A 116 -4.74 24.84 -5.28
C LEU A 116 -5.10 25.35 -6.68
N ALA A 117 -6.06 24.69 -7.33
CA ALA A 117 -6.54 25.11 -8.64
C ALA A 117 -7.33 26.42 -8.52
N GLY A 118 -6.92 27.47 -9.25
CA GLY A 118 -7.60 28.77 -9.25
C GLY A 118 -6.70 29.91 -9.73
N LYS A 119 -7.27 31.12 -9.85
CA LYS A 119 -6.50 32.35 -10.08
C LYS A 119 -5.93 32.85 -8.75
N GLY A 120 -4.80 32.30 -8.32
CA GLY A 120 -4.06 32.74 -7.13
C GLY A 120 -2.93 31.80 -6.75
N ASP A 121 -2.12 32.20 -5.77
CA ASP A 121 -0.97 31.44 -5.25
C ASP A 121 -1.32 30.61 -4.00
N GLY A 122 -2.57 30.17 -3.89
CA GLY A 122 -3.06 29.41 -2.75
C GLY A 122 -2.35 28.06 -2.65
N THR A 123 -1.69 27.80 -1.52
CA THR A 123 -1.06 26.52 -1.22
C THR A 123 -1.75 25.86 -0.03
N LEU A 124 -1.98 24.56 -0.16
CA LEU A 124 -2.36 23.70 0.96
C LEU A 124 -1.10 23.02 1.48
N LYS A 125 -0.74 23.32 2.72
CA LYS A 125 0.32 22.63 3.46
C LYS A 125 -0.27 21.40 4.14
N ILE A 126 0.36 20.25 3.92
CA ILE A 126 -0.07 18.95 4.46
C ILE A 126 1.12 18.39 5.23
N VAL A 127 0.93 18.12 6.51
CA VAL A 127 1.95 17.52 7.39
C VAL A 127 1.57 16.06 7.61
N ASN A 128 2.56 15.15 7.59
CA ASN A 128 2.36 13.72 7.81
C ASN A 128 1.68 13.48 9.18
N GLN A 129 0.52 12.83 9.17
CA GLN A 129 -0.31 12.64 10.36
C GLN A 129 0.08 11.40 11.17
N THR A 130 0.90 10.51 10.61
CA THR A 130 1.40 9.28 11.27
C THR A 130 2.55 9.55 12.23
N ILE A 131 3.20 10.74 12.18
CA ILE A 131 4.34 11.07 13.06
C ILE A 131 4.03 10.88 14.56
N PRO A 132 2.92 11.40 15.13
CA PRO A 132 2.62 11.23 16.55
C PRO A 132 2.46 9.75 16.95
N GLU A 133 1.86 8.94 16.08
CA GLU A 133 1.68 7.50 16.31
C GLU A 133 3.01 6.76 16.27
N ALA A 134 3.90 7.11 15.34
CA ALA A 134 5.24 6.54 15.26
C ALA A 134 6.08 6.90 16.51
N LEU A 135 6.03 8.16 16.96
CA LEU A 135 6.70 8.60 18.18
C LEU A 135 6.17 7.86 19.42
N ASN A 136 4.86 7.65 19.50
CA ASN A 136 4.25 6.87 20.59
C ASN A 136 4.80 5.43 20.64
N HIS A 137 4.89 4.76 19.49
CA HIS A 137 5.45 3.40 19.39
C HIS A 137 6.94 3.33 19.74
N LEU A 138 7.69 4.39 19.49
CA LEU A 138 9.10 4.52 19.87
C LEU A 138 9.30 4.88 21.35
N GLY A 139 8.21 5.09 22.09
CA GLY A 139 8.23 5.36 23.53
C GLY A 139 8.52 6.82 23.90
N TYR A 140 8.24 7.76 23.02
CA TYR A 140 8.25 9.20 23.35
C TYR A 140 7.02 9.57 24.18
N GLU A 141 7.15 10.56 25.04
CA GLU A 141 6.07 10.99 25.95
C GLU A 141 5.47 12.35 25.54
N GLY A 142 4.37 12.74 26.20
CA GLY A 142 3.39 13.72 25.69
C GLY A 142 3.92 15.06 25.20
N GLU A 143 4.97 15.63 25.80
CA GLU A 143 5.55 16.90 25.32
C GLU A 143 6.24 16.70 23.95
N GLN A 144 7.05 15.65 23.82
CA GLN A 144 7.77 15.32 22.57
C GLN A 144 6.81 14.94 21.43
N ILE A 145 5.72 14.23 21.74
CA ILE A 145 4.70 13.83 20.76
C ILE A 145 4.02 15.06 20.12
N ASN A 146 3.96 16.20 20.82
CA ASN A 146 3.39 17.44 20.29
C ASN A 146 4.45 18.38 19.69
N GLU A 147 5.61 18.53 20.35
CA GLU A 147 6.67 19.45 19.93
C GLU A 147 7.36 19.03 18.63
N ILE A 148 7.59 17.72 18.42
CA ILE A 148 8.29 17.24 17.22
C ILE A 148 7.44 17.49 15.96
N PRO A 149 6.13 17.18 15.91
CA PRO A 149 5.28 17.58 14.79
C PRO A 149 5.21 19.10 14.56
N GLU A 150 5.18 19.91 15.63
CA GLU A 150 5.22 21.38 15.52
C GLU A 150 6.53 21.84 14.87
N TYR A 151 7.67 21.29 15.31
CA TYR A 151 8.98 21.55 14.71
C TYR A 151 8.98 21.23 13.22
N ILE A 152 8.45 20.07 12.83
CA ILE A 152 8.35 19.64 11.43
C ILE A 152 7.45 20.59 10.63
N ASN A 153 6.33 21.02 11.20
CA ASN A 153 5.44 21.98 10.57
C ASN A 153 6.09 23.36 10.39
N GLU A 154 7.08 23.73 11.20
CA GLU A 154 7.80 25.00 11.04
C GLU A 154 9.02 24.90 10.11
N HIS A 155 9.75 23.78 10.17
CA HIS A 155 11.05 23.60 9.54
C HIS A 155 11.02 22.72 8.28
N ASP A 156 9.89 22.11 7.97
CA ASP A 156 9.66 21.18 6.85
C ASP A 156 10.57 19.93 6.88
N MET A 157 11.20 19.65 8.02
CA MET A 157 12.13 18.54 8.24
C MET A 157 12.11 18.09 9.69
N ILE A 158 12.62 16.89 9.96
CA ILE A 158 12.65 16.32 11.31
C ILE A 158 14.06 16.35 11.92
N GLU A 159 15.10 16.44 11.10
CA GLU A 159 16.48 16.50 11.55
C GLU A 159 16.72 17.73 12.44
N GLY A 160 17.15 17.49 13.69
CA GLY A 160 17.37 18.54 14.68
C GLY A 160 16.13 18.91 15.50
N ALA A 161 15.02 18.17 15.36
CA ALA A 161 13.84 18.33 16.21
C ALA A 161 14.23 18.15 17.70
N PRO A 162 13.86 19.09 18.59
CA PRO A 162 14.17 19.00 20.01
C PRO A 162 13.66 17.69 20.61
N GLY A 163 14.53 17.03 21.39
CA GLY A 163 14.17 15.80 22.10
C GLY A 163 14.09 14.54 21.25
N LEU A 164 14.24 14.61 19.92
CA LEU A 164 14.34 13.43 19.06
C LEU A 164 15.72 12.78 19.18
N LYS A 165 15.78 11.45 19.33
CA LYS A 165 17.03 10.70 19.37
C LYS A 165 17.52 10.43 17.93
N ASP A 166 18.80 10.63 17.69
CA ASP A 166 19.41 10.33 16.38
C ASP A 166 19.20 8.87 15.93
N ALA A 167 19.13 7.95 16.89
CA ALA A 167 18.87 6.53 16.62
C ALA A 167 17.49 6.25 16.02
N ASP A 168 16.53 7.15 16.20
CA ASP A 168 15.14 7.00 15.73
C ASP A 168 14.87 7.73 14.42
N LEU A 169 15.80 8.60 13.96
CA LEU A 169 15.73 9.26 12.66
C LEU A 169 15.44 8.30 11.48
N PRO A 170 15.99 7.07 11.43
CA PRO A 170 15.71 6.13 10.34
C PRO A 170 14.22 5.80 10.13
N VAL A 171 13.37 5.97 11.14
CA VAL A 171 11.92 5.70 11.05
C VAL A 171 11.21 6.76 10.21
N PHE A 172 11.73 7.98 10.17
CA PHE A 172 11.11 9.13 9.52
C PHE A 172 11.77 9.47 8.17
N LEU A 173 12.52 8.52 7.60
CA LEU A 173 13.16 8.71 6.31
C LEU A 173 12.12 8.84 5.20
N ILE A 174 12.37 9.80 4.32
CA ILE A 174 11.54 10.11 3.17
C ILE A 174 12.25 9.71 1.87
N ALA A 175 11.49 9.58 0.78
CA ALA A 175 12.02 9.19 -0.52
C ALA A 175 13.01 10.22 -1.09
N HIS A 176 12.79 11.51 -0.83
CA HIS A 176 13.68 12.58 -1.28
C HIS A 176 14.52 13.10 -0.13
N SER A 177 15.84 13.12 -0.27
CA SER A 177 16.72 13.84 0.66
C SER A 177 16.28 15.31 0.72
N SER A 178 16.08 15.86 1.93
CA SER A 178 15.77 17.29 2.10
C SER A 178 16.84 18.15 1.40
N PRO A 179 16.47 18.94 0.37
CA PRO A 179 17.43 19.69 -0.44
C PRO A 179 17.99 20.93 0.28
N LEU A 180 17.47 21.29 1.45
CA LEU A 180 17.73 22.59 2.07
C LEU A 180 19.11 22.72 2.72
N ARG A 181 19.82 21.62 3.06
CA ARG A 181 21.15 21.68 3.73
C ARG A 181 22.17 20.60 3.33
N GLY A 182 21.98 19.89 2.22
CA GLY A 182 22.96 18.88 1.73
C GLY A 182 23.21 17.71 2.69
N SER A 183 22.32 17.49 3.65
CA SER A 183 22.43 16.51 4.75
C SER A 183 21.11 15.78 5.02
N GLY A 184 20.28 15.60 3.98
CA GLY A 184 19.05 14.82 4.09
C GLY A 184 19.32 13.33 3.89
N THR A 185 18.95 12.52 4.87
CA THR A 185 19.03 11.05 4.76
C THR A 185 17.79 10.59 3.98
N SER A 186 17.98 9.96 2.81
CA SER A 186 16.87 9.35 2.06
C SER A 186 16.79 7.86 2.34
N ALA A 187 15.57 7.33 2.32
CA ALA A 187 15.38 5.89 2.34
C ALA A 187 16.02 5.29 1.08
N GLN A 188 16.97 4.37 1.23
CA GLN A 188 17.52 3.62 0.09
C GLN A 188 16.54 2.51 -0.29
N TRP A 189 15.97 2.59 -1.48
CA TRP A 189 15.11 1.55 -2.04
C TRP A 189 15.87 0.73 -3.07
N VAL A 190 16.02 -0.57 -2.79
CA VAL A 190 16.46 -1.55 -3.78
C VAL A 190 15.23 -2.31 -4.21
N MET A 191 14.69 -2.00 -5.39
CA MET A 191 13.75 -2.89 -6.04
C MET A 191 14.54 -4.05 -6.64
N SER A 192 14.55 -5.19 -5.95
CA SER A 192 14.94 -6.45 -6.57
C SER A 192 13.79 -6.90 -7.46
N VAL A 193 13.98 -6.77 -8.77
CA VAL A 193 13.15 -7.44 -9.79
C VAL A 193 13.49 -8.92 -9.87
#